data_AF-A0A519SGH9-F1
#
_entry.id   AF-A0A519SGH9-F1
#
_cell.length_a   1.000
_cell.length_b   1.000
_cell.length_c   1.000
_cell.angle_alpha   90.00
_cell.angle_beta   90.00
_cell.angle_gamma   90.00
#
_symmetry.space_group_name_H-M   'P 1'
#
loop_
_entity.id
_entity.type
_entity.pdbx_description
1 polymer ?
#
loop_
_entity_poly.entity_id
_entity_poly.type
_entity_poly.pdbx_seq_one_letter_code
_entity_poly.pdbx_strand_id
1 'polypeptide(L)'
;MGQQALPKIAGSLPLTHPAWILQGNVYEVNVRQYTPEGTLNAFAKHLDRLQKMGVETLWFMPLNPISKVDRKGSLGSYYAVADYTKLNPEFGTMADWQRLVQAAHAKGMKVIIDWVPNHTGADNRWLAQHPNFFVKNKEGHGRLAFLILHEEVGVLG
;
A
#
# COMPACT_ATOMS: atom_id res chain seq x y z
N MET A 1 30.29 18.37 -19.54
CA MET A 1 29.91 16.95 -19.70
C MET A 1 28.49 16.93 -20.23
N GLY A 2 28.32 16.55 -21.50
CA GLY A 2 27.03 16.63 -22.19
C GLY A 2 26.05 15.57 -21.70
N GLN A 3 24.79 15.97 -21.50
CA GLN A 3 23.69 15.02 -21.34
C GLN A 3 23.54 14.25 -22.66
N GLN A 4 23.82 12.94 -22.62
CA GLN A 4 23.42 12.06 -23.70
C GLN A 4 21.89 11.95 -23.69
N ALA A 5 21.25 12.30 -24.80
CA ALA A 5 19.83 12.10 -24.97
C ALA A 5 19.53 10.59 -24.96
N LEU A 6 18.53 10.19 -24.17
CA LEU A 6 18.04 8.81 -24.13
C LEU A 6 17.57 8.39 -25.53
N PRO A 7 17.88 7.16 -25.98
CA PRO A 7 17.47 6.70 -27.30
C PRO A 7 15.94 6.72 -27.40
N LYS A 8 15.41 7.38 -28.43
CA LYS A 8 13.99 7.32 -28.78
C LYS A 8 13.67 5.86 -29.17
N ILE A 9 12.87 5.19 -28.36
CA ILE A 9 12.42 3.83 -28.65
C ILE A 9 11.47 3.92 -29.84
N ALA A 10 11.95 3.53 -31.03
CA ALA A 10 11.12 3.41 -32.22
C ALA A 10 10.18 2.21 -32.04
N GLY A 11 8.87 2.48 -32.04
CA GLY A 11 7.84 1.43 -31.98
C GLY A 11 6.94 1.43 -30.73
N SER A 12 6.72 2.57 -30.06
CA SER A 12 5.67 2.64 -29.04
C SER A 12 4.31 2.49 -29.73
N LEU A 13 3.68 1.32 -29.61
CA LEU A 13 2.23 1.21 -29.74
C LEU A 13 1.61 2.33 -28.90
N PRO A 14 0.55 3.01 -29.37
CA PRO A 14 -0.12 4.00 -28.55
C PRO A 14 -0.47 3.34 -27.21
N LEU A 15 -0.04 3.97 -26.11
CA LEU A 15 -0.39 3.54 -24.77
C LEU A 15 -1.91 3.69 -24.62
N THR A 16 -2.64 2.63 -24.98
CA THR A 16 -4.09 2.56 -24.78
C THR A 16 -4.34 2.10 -23.37
N HIS A 17 -4.83 3.00 -22.53
CA HIS A 17 -5.27 2.65 -21.19
C HIS A 17 -6.43 1.66 -21.26
N PRO A 18 -6.50 0.67 -20.35
CA PRO A 18 -7.69 -0.14 -20.19
C PRO A 18 -8.91 0.76 -19.96
N ALA A 19 -9.99 0.55 -20.73
CA ALA A 19 -11.15 1.44 -20.73
C ALA A 19 -11.77 1.65 -19.34
N TRP A 20 -11.73 0.63 -18.48
CA TRP A 20 -12.28 0.67 -17.12
C TRP A 20 -11.59 1.69 -16.19
N ILE A 21 -10.38 2.15 -16.51
CA ILE A 21 -9.69 3.19 -15.71
C ILE A 21 -10.33 4.57 -15.92
N LEU A 22 -10.95 4.80 -17.08
CA LEU A 22 -11.54 6.10 -17.42
C LEU A 22 -12.87 6.35 -16.69
N GLN A 23 -13.57 5.28 -16.35
CA GLN A 23 -14.85 5.32 -15.65
C GLN A 23 -15.02 3.99 -14.89
N GLY A 24 -15.03 4.06 -13.57
CA GLY A 24 -15.33 2.91 -12.74
C GLY A 24 -15.49 3.24 -11.26
N ASN A 25 -16.15 2.34 -10.54
CA ASN A 25 -16.45 2.51 -9.12
C ASN A 25 -15.40 1.83 -8.25
N VAL A 26 -14.65 2.65 -7.50
CA VAL A 26 -13.62 2.19 -6.55
C VAL A 26 -14.17 2.21 -5.13
N TYR A 27 -13.90 1.15 -4.38
CA TYR A 27 -14.21 1.06 -2.95
C TYR A 27 -12.92 0.83 -2.17
N GLU A 28 -12.55 1.78 -1.31
CA GLU A 28 -11.41 1.66 -0.42
C GLU A 28 -11.75 0.75 0.78
N VAL A 29 -10.86 -0.19 1.07
CA VAL A 29 -11.04 -1.25 2.06
C VAL A 29 -10.02 -1.07 3.17
N ASN A 30 -10.52 -0.70 4.34
CA ASN A 30 -9.81 -0.86 5.61
C ASN A 30 -10.15 -2.23 6.22
N VAL A 31 -9.30 -3.24 5.99
CA VAL A 31 -9.56 -4.62 6.41
C VAL A 31 -9.81 -4.73 7.92
N ARG A 32 -8.97 -4.07 8.73
CA ARG A 32 -9.05 -4.10 10.19
C ARG A 32 -10.41 -3.62 10.72
N GLN A 33 -10.97 -2.58 10.10
CA GLN A 33 -12.17 -1.91 10.60
C GLN A 33 -13.46 -2.34 9.91
N TYR A 34 -13.37 -3.07 8.80
CA TYR A 34 -14.54 -3.43 8.02
C TYR A 34 -15.41 -4.51 8.68
N THR A 35 -14.80 -5.45 9.41
CA THR A 35 -15.52 -6.43 10.25
C THR A 35 -14.93 -6.47 11.67
N PRO A 36 -15.67 -6.97 12.68
CA PRO A 36 -15.15 -7.14 14.03
C PRO A 36 -13.88 -8.01 14.11
N GLU A 37 -13.75 -9.02 13.25
CA GLU A 37 -12.57 -9.87 13.19
C GLU A 37 -11.38 -9.18 12.53
N GLY A 38 -11.63 -8.20 11.65
CA GLY A 38 -10.56 -7.46 10.95
C GLY A 38 -9.70 -8.32 10.02
N THR A 39 -10.25 -9.42 9.47
CA THR A 39 -9.49 -10.38 8.63
C THR A 39 -9.94 -10.41 7.17
N LEU A 40 -9.05 -10.83 6.28
CA LEU A 40 -9.35 -11.00 4.85
C LEU A 40 -10.47 -12.04 4.62
N ASN A 41 -10.49 -13.12 5.40
CA ASN A 41 -11.53 -14.15 5.29
C ASN A 41 -12.91 -13.64 5.75
N ALA A 42 -12.96 -12.78 6.77
CA ALA A 42 -14.21 -12.15 7.18
C ALA A 42 -14.70 -11.17 6.12
N PHE A 43 -13.81 -10.31 5.61
CA PHE A 43 -14.12 -9.38 4.51
C PHE A 43 -14.64 -10.10 3.26
N ALA A 44 -14.04 -11.23 2.87
CA ALA A 44 -14.38 -11.97 1.65
C ALA A 44 -15.87 -12.38 1.58
N LYS A 45 -16.54 -12.56 2.73
CA LYS A 45 -17.98 -12.87 2.81
C LYS A 45 -18.87 -11.73 2.28
N HIS A 46 -18.34 -10.52 2.16
CA HIS A 46 -19.08 -9.34 1.72
C HIS A 46 -18.91 -9.03 0.22
N LEU A 47 -18.12 -9.81 -0.53
CA LEU A 47 -17.88 -9.58 -1.95
C LEU A 47 -19.18 -9.58 -2.78
N ASP A 48 -20.15 -10.44 -2.45
CA ASP A 48 -21.46 -10.46 -3.13
C ASP A 48 -22.25 -9.16 -2.91
N ARG A 49 -22.20 -8.62 -1.70
CA ARG A 49 -22.85 -7.34 -1.36
C ARG A 49 -22.21 -6.19 -2.13
N LEU A 50 -20.87 -6.14 -2.15
CA LEU A 50 -20.12 -5.09 -2.83
C LEU A 50 -20.33 -5.13 -4.35
N GLN A 51 -20.35 -6.32 -4.95
CA GLN A 51 -20.68 -6.49 -6.36
C GLN A 51 -22.10 -5.97 -6.67
N LYS A 52 -23.11 -6.33 -5.86
CA LYS A 52 -24.49 -5.82 -6.03
C LYS A 52 -24.61 -4.31 -5.86
N MET A 53 -23.72 -3.70 -5.07
CA MET A 53 -23.63 -2.25 -4.90
C MET A 53 -23.00 -1.55 -6.11
N GLY A 54 -22.47 -2.31 -7.08
CA GLY A 54 -21.82 -1.76 -8.27
C GLY A 54 -20.34 -1.45 -8.09
N VAL A 55 -19.69 -2.04 -7.08
CA VAL A 55 -18.24 -1.91 -6.89
C VAL A 55 -17.51 -2.72 -7.97
N GLU A 56 -16.59 -2.07 -8.66
CA GLU A 56 -15.80 -2.67 -9.75
C GLU A 56 -14.34 -2.86 -9.36
N THR A 57 -13.79 -1.98 -8.52
CA THR A 57 -12.42 -2.07 -8.03
C THR A 57 -12.39 -2.00 -6.50
N LEU A 58 -11.73 -2.97 -5.88
CA LEU A 58 -11.41 -2.96 -4.46
C LEU A 58 -10.00 -2.38 -4.28
N TRP A 59 -9.88 -1.32 -3.50
CA TRP A 59 -8.61 -0.72 -3.14
C TRP A 59 -8.29 -1.03 -1.69
N PHE A 60 -7.33 -1.92 -1.44
CA PHE A 60 -6.93 -2.24 -0.08
C PHE A 60 -5.91 -1.23 0.43
N MET A 61 -6.17 -0.69 1.63
CA MET A 61 -5.14 -0.04 2.44
C MET A 61 -3.93 -0.97 2.65
N PRO A 62 -2.75 -0.47 3.07
CA PRO A 62 -1.56 -1.29 3.20
C PRO A 62 -1.80 -2.56 4.03
N LEU A 63 -1.48 -3.71 3.44
CA LEU A 63 -1.67 -5.02 4.05
C LEU A 63 -0.39 -5.57 4.69
N ASN A 64 0.68 -4.78 4.71
CA ASN A 64 1.99 -5.18 5.19
C ASN A 64 2.13 -5.06 6.71
N PRO A 65 3.07 -5.78 7.35
CA PRO A 65 3.36 -5.63 8.77
C PRO A 65 3.68 -4.18 9.14
N ILE A 66 3.13 -3.72 10.26
CA ILE A 66 3.32 -2.37 10.79
C ILE A 66 4.48 -2.34 11.80
N SER A 67 5.32 -1.30 11.70
CA SER A 67 6.42 -1.01 12.62
C SER A 67 6.00 -1.08 14.08
N LYS A 68 6.87 -1.65 14.91
CA LYS A 68 6.73 -1.64 16.37
C LYS A 68 7.50 -0.47 16.98
N VAL A 69 8.61 -0.08 16.36
CA VAL A 69 9.41 1.08 16.78
C VAL A 69 8.71 2.37 16.37
N ASP A 70 8.72 3.37 17.27
CA ASP A 70 8.06 4.68 17.13
C ASP A 70 6.58 4.60 16.75
N ARG A 71 5.91 3.53 17.21
CA ARG A 71 4.51 3.28 16.91
C ARG A 71 3.62 4.34 17.56
N LYS A 72 2.83 5.02 16.72
CA LYS A 72 1.73 5.89 17.18
C LYS A 72 0.53 5.05 17.63
N GLY A 73 0.10 5.22 18.88
CA GLY A 73 -1.04 4.49 19.46
C GLY A 73 -0.79 2.98 19.59
N SER A 74 -1.84 2.23 19.93
CA SER A 74 -1.74 0.77 20.15
C SER A 74 -1.60 -0.03 18.84
N LEU A 75 -2.36 0.36 17.82
CA LEU A 75 -2.47 -0.35 16.54
C LEU A 75 -1.39 0.04 15.51
N GLY A 76 -0.83 1.24 15.64
CA GLY A 76 0.06 1.83 14.63
C GLY A 76 -0.67 2.25 13.34
N SER A 77 0.07 2.99 12.50
CA SER A 77 -0.40 3.42 11.18
C SER A 77 -0.10 2.35 10.13
N TYR A 78 -1.06 2.07 9.23
CA TYR A 78 -0.86 1.18 8.07
C TYR A 78 0.32 1.60 7.20
N TYR A 79 0.63 2.89 7.20
CA TYR A 79 1.67 3.49 6.36
C TYR A 79 3.08 3.35 6.94
N ALA A 80 3.23 2.93 8.21
CA ALA A 80 4.52 2.66 8.82
C ALA A 80 4.98 1.21 8.54
N VAL A 81 5.26 0.88 7.28
CA VAL A 81 5.53 -0.50 6.82
C VAL A 81 6.88 -1.02 7.29
N ALA A 82 6.91 -2.20 7.92
CA ALA A 82 8.13 -2.89 8.37
C ALA A 82 8.69 -3.89 7.33
N ASP A 83 7.84 -4.47 6.48
CA ASP A 83 8.27 -5.40 5.42
C ASP A 83 7.28 -5.43 4.25
N TYR A 84 7.64 -4.80 3.12
CA TYR A 84 6.79 -4.74 1.92
C TYR A 84 6.55 -6.09 1.24
N THR A 85 7.34 -7.12 1.58
CA THR A 85 7.24 -8.44 0.94
C THR A 85 6.39 -9.43 1.72
N LYS A 86 5.83 -9.02 2.86
CA LYS A 86 5.01 -9.86 3.72
C LYS A 86 3.61 -9.28 3.87
N LEU A 87 2.67 -10.18 4.15
CA LEU A 87 1.34 -9.83 4.64
C LEU A 87 1.38 -9.68 6.17
N ASN A 88 0.66 -8.72 6.71
CA ASN A 88 0.45 -8.56 8.14
C ASN A 88 -0.35 -9.76 8.68
N PRO A 89 0.20 -10.53 9.64
CA PRO A 89 -0.50 -11.68 10.24
C PRO A 89 -1.84 -11.31 10.89
N GLU A 90 -2.04 -10.06 11.28
CA GLU A 90 -3.33 -9.54 11.78
C GLU A 90 -4.48 -9.77 10.80
N PHE A 91 -4.20 -9.73 9.49
CA PHE A 91 -5.22 -9.86 8.44
C PHE A 91 -5.39 -11.29 7.95
N GLY A 92 -4.47 -12.20 8.30
CA GLY A 92 -4.43 -13.60 7.86
C GLY A 92 -3.11 -13.98 7.19
N THR A 93 -3.17 -14.90 6.23
CA THR A 93 -2.02 -15.44 5.50
C THR A 93 -2.00 -15.00 4.04
N MET A 94 -0.85 -15.11 3.38
CA MET A 94 -0.76 -14.87 1.93
C MET A 94 -1.72 -15.77 1.12
N ALA A 95 -2.00 -16.98 1.60
CA ALA A 95 -2.99 -17.85 0.98
C ALA A 95 -4.43 -17.32 1.12
N ASP A 96 -4.77 -16.69 2.25
CA ASP A 96 -6.06 -16.00 2.42
C ASP A 96 -6.19 -14.82 1.45
N TRP A 97 -5.11 -14.03 1.29
CA TRP A 97 -5.06 -12.95 0.30
C TRP A 97 -5.28 -13.45 -1.13
N GLN A 98 -4.57 -14.51 -1.53
CA GLN A 98 -4.72 -15.11 -2.86
C GLN A 98 -6.15 -15.61 -3.10
N ARG A 99 -6.77 -16.26 -2.11
CA ARG A 99 -8.17 -16.71 -2.19
C ARG A 99 -9.15 -15.54 -2.36
N LEU A 100 -8.96 -14.47 -1.58
CA LEU A 100 -9.78 -13.27 -1.68
C LEU A 100 -9.67 -12.64 -3.08
N VAL A 101 -8.46 -12.48 -3.60
CA VAL A 101 -8.21 -11.91 -4.93
C VAL A 101 -8.88 -12.76 -6.01
N GLN A 102 -8.74 -14.08 -5.95
CA GLN A 102 -9.40 -15.01 -6.88
C GLN A 102 -10.93 -14.88 -6.80
N ALA A 103 -11.49 -14.81 -5.59
CA ALA A 103 -12.94 -14.64 -5.40
C ALA A 103 -13.45 -13.30 -5.92
N ALA A 104 -12.68 -12.22 -5.77
CA ALA A 104 -13.01 -10.91 -6.32
C ALA A 104 -12.98 -10.94 -7.85
N HIS A 105 -11.94 -11.52 -8.44
CA HIS A 105 -11.81 -11.67 -9.89
C HIS A 105 -12.92 -12.54 -10.50
N ALA A 106 -13.32 -13.62 -9.83
CA ALA A 106 -14.45 -14.46 -10.26
C ALA A 106 -15.78 -13.69 -10.31
N LYS A 107 -15.88 -12.55 -9.63
CA LYS A 107 -17.04 -11.65 -9.63
C LYS A 107 -16.88 -10.46 -10.58
N GLY A 108 -15.82 -10.45 -11.40
CA GLY A 108 -15.52 -9.36 -12.33
C GLY A 108 -14.88 -8.13 -11.69
N MET A 109 -14.63 -8.14 -10.38
CA MET A 109 -13.97 -7.03 -9.69
C MET A 109 -12.46 -7.03 -9.96
N LYS A 110 -11.84 -5.85 -9.87
CA LYS A 110 -10.39 -5.65 -9.84
C LYS A 110 -9.93 -5.45 -8.40
N VAL A 111 -8.66 -5.77 -8.14
CA VAL A 111 -8.05 -5.56 -6.84
C VAL A 111 -6.78 -4.76 -7.01
N ILE A 112 -6.67 -3.66 -6.27
CA ILE A 112 -5.46 -2.87 -6.13
C ILE A 112 -5.07 -2.78 -4.65
N ILE A 113 -3.78 -2.61 -4.40
CA ILE A 113 -3.24 -2.42 -3.06
C ILE A 113 -2.53 -1.08 -2.99
N ASP A 114 -2.59 -0.46 -1.82
CA ASP A 114 -1.80 0.72 -1.53
C ASP A 114 -0.31 0.34 -1.46
N TRP A 115 0.52 1.15 -2.12
CA TRP A 115 1.96 1.02 -2.14
C TRP A 115 2.56 2.34 -1.66
N VAL A 116 3.30 2.28 -0.54
CA VAL A 116 3.75 3.46 0.22
C VAL A 116 5.29 3.53 0.23
N PRO A 117 5.95 3.97 -0.86
CA PRO A 117 7.40 3.90 -0.98
C PRO A 117 8.12 5.17 -0.52
N ASN A 118 7.38 6.24 -0.20
CA ASN A 118 7.97 7.50 0.23
C ASN A 118 8.74 7.34 1.56
N HIS A 119 8.30 6.40 2.41
CA HIS A 119 8.90 6.14 3.72
C HIS A 119 8.64 4.72 4.19
N THR A 120 9.45 4.27 5.15
CA THR A 120 9.26 3.00 5.85
C THR A 120 9.00 3.22 7.34
N GLY A 121 8.55 2.17 8.02
CA GLY A 121 8.62 2.06 9.47
C GLY A 121 10.05 2.12 9.99
N ALA A 122 10.22 2.48 11.27
CA ALA A 122 11.51 2.67 11.92
C ALA A 122 12.30 1.36 12.13
N ASP A 123 11.63 0.21 12.08
CA ASP A 123 12.22 -1.12 12.14
C ASP A 123 12.17 -1.88 10.81
N ASN A 124 12.01 -1.17 9.68
CA ASN A 124 11.95 -1.81 8.38
C ASN A 124 13.28 -2.47 8.00
N ARG A 125 13.22 -3.72 7.50
CA ARG A 125 14.40 -4.53 7.15
C ARG A 125 15.33 -3.86 6.12
N TRP A 126 14.81 -2.99 5.26
CA TRP A 126 15.60 -2.30 4.25
C TRP A 126 16.52 -1.22 4.82
N LEU A 127 16.25 -0.69 6.00
CA LEU A 127 17.18 0.23 6.66
C LEU A 127 18.55 -0.41 6.90
N ALA A 128 18.56 -1.70 7.23
CA ALA A 128 19.77 -2.49 7.42
C ALA A 128 20.28 -3.14 6.11
N GLN A 129 19.38 -3.70 5.30
CA GLN A 129 19.74 -4.48 4.10
C GLN A 129 20.09 -3.60 2.89
N HIS A 130 19.46 -2.44 2.75
CA HIS A 130 19.59 -1.52 1.62
C HIS A 130 19.69 -0.06 2.09
N PRO A 131 20.70 0.29 2.91
CA PRO A 131 20.84 1.63 3.48
C PRO A 131 21.03 2.73 2.41
N ASN A 132 21.43 2.35 1.19
CA ASN A 132 21.56 3.24 0.04
C ASN A 132 20.21 3.67 -0.56
N PHE A 133 19.08 3.07 -0.16
CA PHE A 133 17.75 3.54 -0.55
C PHE A 133 17.29 4.78 0.22
N PHE A 134 17.99 5.14 1.29
CA PHE A 134 17.55 6.19 2.22
C PHE A 134 18.48 7.40 2.15
N VAL A 135 17.88 8.59 2.12
CA VAL A 135 18.61 9.83 2.40
C VAL A 135 19.08 9.78 3.84
N LYS A 136 20.34 10.07 4.11
CA LYS A 136 20.87 10.05 5.49
C LYS A 136 20.75 11.42 6.15
N ASN A 137 20.56 11.44 7.47
CA ASN A 137 20.65 12.66 8.28
C ASN A 137 22.13 13.01 8.58
N LYS A 138 22.37 14.08 9.35
CA LYS A 138 23.72 14.54 9.69
C LYS A 138 24.50 13.52 10.53
N GLU A 139 23.81 12.68 11.29
CA GLU A 139 24.40 11.59 12.07
C GLU A 139 24.63 10.30 11.25
N GLY A 140 24.26 10.30 9.96
CA GLY A 140 24.45 9.15 9.06
C GLY A 140 23.33 8.10 9.11
N HIS A 141 22.28 8.31 9.92
CA HIS A 141 21.11 7.43 9.98
C HIS A 141 20.18 7.67 8.78
N GLY A 142 19.51 6.62 8.29
CA GLY A 142 18.50 6.76 7.24
C GLY A 142 17.35 7.66 7.71
N ARG A 143 17.04 8.71 6.96
CA ARG A 143 15.87 9.56 7.18
C ARG A 143 14.63 8.71 6.92
N LEU A 144 13.97 8.37 8.01
CA LEU A 144 12.58 7.91 7.99
C LEU A 144 11.74 9.13 7.62
N ALA A 145 11.15 9.14 6.43
CA ALA A 145 10.20 10.19 6.09
C ALA A 145 8.89 9.95 6.88
N PHE A 146 8.88 10.31 8.16
CA PHE A 146 7.64 10.43 8.92
C PHE A 146 6.80 11.54 8.31
N LEU A 147 5.89 11.19 7.42
CA LEU A 147 4.84 12.12 7.01
C LEU A 147 3.55 11.36 6.78
N ILE A 148 2.83 11.08 7.89
CA ILE A 148 1.37 11.17 7.98
C ILE A 148 1.01 11.61 9.43
N LEU A 149 0.54 12.87 9.51
CA LEU A 149 -0.34 13.51 10.50
C LEU A 149 0.10 13.49 11.99
N HIS A 150 0.74 14.57 12.41
CA HIS A 150 0.25 15.45 13.48
C HIS A 150 0.83 16.85 13.22
N GLU A 151 0.02 17.88 13.41
CA GLU A 151 0.44 19.29 13.37
C GLU A 151 1.69 19.51 14.22
N GLU A 152 2.75 20.02 13.58
CA GLU A 152 3.54 21.15 14.07
C GLU A 152 4.42 21.60 12.90
N VAL A 153 3.77 22.28 11.94
CA VAL A 153 4.50 23.21 11.08
C VAL A 153 4.75 24.43 11.96
N GLY A 154 5.88 24.43 12.65
CA GLY A 154 6.46 25.65 13.19
C GLY A 154 6.65 26.62 12.04
N VAL A 155 5.73 27.58 11.93
CA VAL A 155 5.91 28.76 11.10
C VAL A 155 7.08 29.51 11.73
N LEU A 156 8.24 29.45 11.06
CA LEU A 156 9.29 30.44 11.25
C LEU A 156 8.71 31.79 10.77
N GLY A 157 8.35 32.62 11.73
CA GLY A 157 8.16 34.06 11.62
C GLY A 157 9.00 34.73 12.69
#